data_AF-A0A370TJJ4-F1
#
_entry.id   AF-A0A370TJJ4-F1
#
_cell.length_a   1.000
_cell.length_b   1.000
_cell.length_c   1.000
_cell.angle_alpha   90.00
_cell.angle_beta   90.00
_cell.angle_gamma   90.00
#
_symmetry.space_group_name_H-M   'P 1'
#
loop_
_entity.id
_entity.type
_entity.pdbx_description
1 polymer ?
#
loop_
_entity_poly.entity_id
_entity_poly.type
_entity_poly.pdbx_seq_one_letter_code
_entity_poly.pdbx_strand_id
1 'polypeptide(L)'
;MTDRSAPRLYPCYLLQDNKIPSVVWFEDALGHHGVSTVVFNLYLLVDDIEAAAQVLVRDGWSIVAFDSSQFDIGFSAKAHRRLLPPQTLNENDPTKASTHFTGPPPPPAPPTNRPASATTTILLPAEEWNYKLPPSTDVVTSYYPPLPDLLDALIDSFLDCTPGMLFAHLACQVGYLYQYVSALKSPSFSDQLKYDHRQFHLDSLSGMSTGTVPFAKHQRAIREALREGNYTLQTCSASRDNTYLFNQAEQKRLHTAMRQRDFSS
;
A
#
# COMPACT_ATOMS: atom_id res chain seq x y z
N MET A 1 -19.01 15.44 -7.82
CA MET A 1 -19.59 14.37 -8.66
C MET A 1 -18.42 13.48 -9.04
N THR A 2 -18.22 12.38 -8.33
CA THR A 2 -17.09 11.46 -8.52
C THR A 2 -17.23 10.78 -9.88
N ASP A 3 -16.14 10.78 -10.65
CA ASP A 3 -16.09 10.22 -11.99
C ASP A 3 -16.27 8.69 -11.94
N ARG A 4 -17.49 8.23 -12.21
CA ARG A 4 -17.86 6.81 -12.28
C ARG A 4 -17.23 6.09 -13.49
N SER A 5 -16.37 6.75 -14.27
CA SER A 5 -15.70 6.18 -15.45
C SER A 5 -14.54 5.24 -15.14
N ALA A 6 -14.04 5.20 -13.90
CA ALA A 6 -12.92 4.32 -13.52
C ALA A 6 -13.43 2.91 -13.13
N PRO A 7 -13.35 1.89 -14.03
CA PRO A 7 -13.88 0.56 -13.75
C PRO A 7 -13.18 -0.10 -12.55
N ARG A 8 -11.92 0.28 -12.29
CA ARG A 8 -11.13 -0.25 -11.17
C ARG A 8 -11.70 0.13 -9.80
N LEU A 9 -12.27 1.32 -9.64
CA LEU A 9 -12.85 1.78 -8.36
C LEU A 9 -14.34 1.49 -8.24
N TYR A 10 -14.92 0.77 -9.20
CA TYR A 10 -16.35 0.44 -9.17
C TYR A 10 -16.82 -0.26 -7.88
N PRO A 11 -16.04 -1.19 -7.27
CA PRO A 11 -16.39 -1.74 -5.97
C PRO A 11 -16.56 -0.67 -4.87
N CYS A 12 -15.76 0.40 -4.87
CA CYS A 12 -15.90 1.50 -3.91
C CYS A 12 -17.23 2.24 -4.06
N TYR A 13 -17.69 2.46 -5.30
CA TYR A 13 -18.99 3.07 -5.58
C TYR A 13 -20.15 2.20 -5.06
N LEU A 14 -20.10 0.89 -5.32
CA LEU A 14 -21.14 -0.04 -4.84
C LEU A 14 -21.22 -0.08 -3.31
N LEU A 15 -20.07 -0.14 -2.64
CA LEU A 15 -20.01 -0.15 -1.18
C LEU A 15 -20.55 1.16 -0.61
N GLN A 16 -20.18 2.30 -1.19
CA GLN A 16 -20.69 3.61 -0.79
C GLN A 16 -22.21 3.73 -0.97
N ASP A 17 -22.74 3.31 -2.13
CA ASP A 17 -24.19 3.36 -2.42
C ASP A 17 -24.99 2.47 -1.43
N ASN A 18 -24.32 1.49 -0.80
CA ASN A 18 -24.86 0.62 0.26
C ASN A 18 -24.44 1.04 1.69
N LYS A 19 -23.86 2.24 1.86
CA LYS A 19 -23.44 2.81 3.14
C LYS A 19 -22.40 1.96 3.90
N ILE A 20 -21.58 1.23 3.16
CA ILE A 20 -20.44 0.49 3.69
C ILE A 20 -19.17 1.34 3.48
N PRO A 21 -18.57 1.87 4.55
CA PRO A 21 -17.29 2.56 4.45
C PRO A 21 -16.23 1.62 3.87
N SER A 22 -15.42 2.15 2.96
CA SER A 22 -14.28 1.44 2.44
C SER A 22 -13.16 2.42 2.10
N VAL A 23 -11.92 1.93 2.18
CA VAL A 23 -10.74 2.68 1.75
C VAL A 23 -9.87 1.79 0.88
N VAL A 24 -9.32 2.36 -0.18
CA VAL A 24 -8.36 1.73 -1.07
C VAL A 24 -7.03 1.55 -0.36
N TRP A 25 -6.41 0.39 -0.56
CA TRP A 25 -5.20 -0.02 0.17
C TRP A 25 -4.04 -0.40 -0.75
N PHE A 26 -2.86 -0.56 -0.16
CA PHE A 26 -1.63 -1.02 -0.82
C PHE A 26 -1.27 -0.27 -2.10
N GLU A 27 -1.01 -0.96 -3.22
CA GLU A 27 -0.37 -0.38 -4.40
C GLU A 27 -1.16 0.78 -5.01
N ASP A 28 -2.49 0.72 -4.98
CA ASP A 28 -3.34 1.81 -5.43
C ASP A 28 -3.24 3.03 -4.50
N ALA A 29 -3.17 2.81 -3.18
CA ALA A 29 -3.00 3.88 -2.21
C ALA A 29 -1.60 4.53 -2.34
N LEU A 30 -0.56 3.72 -2.55
CA LEU A 30 0.78 4.21 -2.85
C LEU A 30 0.81 5.00 -4.16
N GLY A 31 0.13 4.51 -5.20
CA GLY A 31 -0.04 5.17 -6.49
C GLY A 31 -0.67 6.56 -6.37
N HIS A 32 -1.74 6.66 -5.57
CA HIS A 32 -2.40 7.92 -5.27
C HIS A 32 -1.45 8.96 -4.64
N HIS A 33 -0.50 8.51 -3.80
CA HIS A 33 0.49 9.37 -3.15
C HIS A 33 1.76 9.62 -3.99
N GLY A 34 1.77 9.21 -5.26
CA GLY A 34 2.85 9.53 -6.22
C GLY A 34 3.94 8.47 -6.35
N VAL A 35 3.73 7.26 -5.79
CA VAL A 35 4.63 6.13 -6.03
C VAL A 35 4.24 5.46 -7.35
N SER A 36 5.19 5.31 -8.28
CA SER A 36 4.94 4.53 -9.50
C SER A 36 4.89 3.03 -9.18
N THR A 37 3.69 2.49 -8.95
CA THR A 37 3.45 1.07 -8.67
C THR A 37 2.80 0.37 -9.86
N VAL A 38 3.07 -0.93 -10.01
CA VAL A 38 2.29 -1.79 -10.89
C VAL A 38 1.15 -2.37 -10.05
N VAL A 39 -0.09 -2.15 -10.48
CA VAL A 39 -1.28 -2.59 -9.76
C VAL A 39 -1.80 -3.91 -10.35
N PHE A 40 -2.09 -4.88 -9.49
CA PHE A 40 -2.63 -6.19 -9.90
C PHE A 40 -4.05 -6.36 -9.38
N ASN A 41 -4.19 -6.53 -8.07
CA ASN A 41 -5.48 -6.61 -7.38
C ASN A 41 -5.87 -5.24 -6.82
N LEU A 42 -7.15 -4.98 -6.65
CA LEU A 42 -7.66 -3.86 -5.86
C LEU A 42 -7.84 -4.34 -4.43
N TYR A 43 -7.14 -3.72 -3.48
CA TYR A 43 -7.30 -4.01 -2.06
C TYR A 43 -8.17 -2.95 -1.41
N LEU A 44 -9.19 -3.38 -0.66
CA LEU A 44 -10.07 -2.49 0.08
C LEU A 44 -10.09 -2.89 1.55
N LEU A 45 -9.91 -1.93 2.45
CA LEU A 45 -10.25 -2.14 3.86
C LEU A 45 -11.73 -1.83 4.08
N VAL A 46 -12.41 -2.69 4.81
CA VAL A 46 -13.81 -2.58 5.23
C VAL A 46 -13.94 -3.07 6.68
N ASP A 47 -14.98 -2.65 7.40
CA ASP A 47 -15.21 -3.16 8.77
C ASP A 47 -15.71 -4.61 8.76
N ASP A 48 -16.70 -4.91 7.91
CA ASP A 48 -17.28 -6.25 7.76
C ASP A 48 -17.05 -6.76 6.34
N ILE A 49 -16.10 -7.70 6.21
CA ILE A 49 -15.73 -8.29 4.92
C ILE A 49 -16.85 -9.14 4.31
N GLU A 50 -17.74 -9.74 5.11
CA GLU A 50 -18.84 -10.56 4.60
C GLU A 50 -19.97 -9.69 4.09
N ALA A 51 -20.35 -8.65 4.83
CA ALA A 51 -21.36 -7.70 4.40
C ALA A 51 -20.94 -6.99 3.10
N ALA A 52 -19.68 -6.56 3.03
CA ALA A 52 -19.11 -5.96 1.81
C ALA A 52 -19.08 -6.96 0.64
N ALA A 53 -18.68 -8.22 0.89
CA ALA A 53 -18.68 -9.25 -0.15
C ALA A 53 -20.10 -9.52 -0.69
N GLN A 54 -21.11 -9.59 0.19
CA GLN A 54 -22.50 -9.81 -0.20
C GLN A 54 -23.03 -8.69 -1.11
N VAL A 55 -22.69 -7.43 -0.83
CA VAL A 55 -23.05 -6.29 -1.70
C VAL A 55 -22.47 -6.47 -3.10
N LEU A 56 -21.19 -6.82 -3.20
CA LEU A 56 -20.53 -7.04 -4.49
C LEU A 56 -21.11 -8.26 -5.22
N VAL A 57 -21.39 -9.36 -4.51
CA VAL A 57 -22.00 -10.56 -5.11
C VAL A 57 -23.38 -10.27 -5.70
N ARG A 58 -24.18 -9.44 -5.03
CA ARG A 58 -25.49 -9.02 -5.55
C ARG A 58 -25.38 -8.23 -6.86
N ASP A 59 -24.25 -7.59 -7.12
CA ASP A 59 -23.96 -6.87 -8.36
C ASP A 59 -23.18 -7.71 -9.40
N GLY A 60 -23.07 -9.03 -9.18
CA GLY A 60 -22.50 -9.98 -10.14
C GLY A 60 -21.03 -10.35 -9.93
N TRP A 61 -20.41 -9.94 -8.82
CA TRP A 61 -19.09 -10.44 -8.44
C TRP A 61 -19.18 -11.90 -8.00
N SER A 62 -18.12 -12.67 -8.25
CA SER A 62 -18.03 -14.07 -7.83
C SER A 62 -16.96 -14.24 -6.76
N ILE A 63 -17.31 -14.85 -5.63
CA ILE A 63 -16.35 -15.21 -4.58
C ILE A 63 -15.45 -16.33 -5.11
N VAL A 64 -14.14 -16.15 -4.96
CA VAL A 64 -13.15 -17.16 -5.31
C VAL A 64 -12.69 -17.86 -4.04
N ALA A 65 -12.80 -19.19 -4.03
CA ALA A 65 -12.25 -20.00 -2.96
C ALA A 65 -10.72 -19.83 -2.93
N PHE A 66 -10.16 -19.78 -1.73
CA PHE A 66 -8.71 -19.75 -1.56
C PHE A 66 -8.12 -21.08 -2.03
N ASP A 67 -7.35 -21.04 -3.11
CA ASP A 67 -6.45 -22.14 -3.46
C ASP A 67 -5.07 -21.79 -2.93
N SER A 68 -4.54 -22.65 -2.05
CA SER A 68 -3.21 -22.52 -1.45
C SER A 68 -2.08 -22.55 -2.48
N SER A 69 -2.38 -22.87 -3.75
CA SER A 69 -1.43 -22.85 -4.87
C SER A 69 -1.12 -21.46 -5.43
N GLN A 70 -1.91 -20.42 -5.10
CA GLN A 70 -1.66 -19.07 -5.63
C GLN A 70 -0.69 -18.31 -4.72
N PHE A 71 0.27 -17.62 -5.35
CA PHE A 71 1.21 -16.68 -4.72
C PHE A 71 0.44 -15.55 -4.04
N ASP A 72 -0.07 -15.82 -2.85
CA ASP A 72 -0.65 -14.81 -2.00
C ASP A 72 0.45 -14.13 -1.20
N ILE A 73 0.29 -12.86 -0.88
CA ILE A 73 1.28 -11.98 -0.21
C ILE A 73 1.50 -12.42 1.27
N GLY A 74 1.12 -13.65 1.62
CA GLY A 74 1.11 -14.17 2.96
C GLY A 74 -0.12 -13.74 3.76
N PHE A 75 -1.23 -13.37 3.10
CA PHE A 75 -2.50 -13.12 3.81
C PHE A 75 -3.14 -14.40 4.32
N SER A 76 -2.54 -15.58 4.14
CA SER A 76 -3.12 -16.85 4.60
C SER A 76 -3.43 -16.89 6.10
N ALA A 77 -2.81 -16.01 6.91
CA ALA A 77 -3.07 -15.87 8.34
C ALA A 77 -4.10 -14.78 8.69
N LYS A 78 -4.52 -13.94 7.74
CA LYS A 78 -5.43 -12.81 7.92
C LYS A 78 -6.75 -13.06 7.21
N ALA A 79 -7.87 -12.67 7.82
CA ALA A 79 -9.16 -12.84 7.19
C ALA A 79 -9.25 -11.97 5.93
N HIS A 80 -9.75 -12.53 4.83
CA HIS A 80 -9.97 -11.79 3.60
C HIS A 80 -11.03 -12.45 2.71
N ARG A 81 -11.55 -11.67 1.77
CA ARG A 81 -12.43 -12.16 0.68
C ARG A 81 -11.88 -11.76 -0.66
N ARG A 82 -11.80 -12.71 -1.58
CA ARG A 82 -11.37 -12.50 -2.95
C ARG A 82 -12.56 -12.61 -3.90
N LEU A 83 -12.75 -11.59 -4.72
CA LEU A 83 -13.86 -11.51 -5.66
C LEU A 83 -13.38 -11.18 -7.08
N LEU A 84 -13.90 -11.91 -8.06
CA LEU A 84 -13.76 -11.58 -9.48
C LEU A 84 -14.90 -10.66 -9.90
N PRO A 85 -14.63 -9.61 -10.69
CA PRO A 85 -15.68 -8.75 -11.20
C PRO A 85 -16.52 -9.46 -12.26
N PRO A 86 -17.77 -9.01 -12.49
CA PRO A 86 -18.63 -9.54 -13.53
C PRO A 86 -17.99 -9.41 -14.92
N GLN A 87 -18.28 -10.36 -15.81
CA GLN A 87 -17.69 -10.43 -17.16
C GLN A 87 -17.93 -9.15 -17.98
N THR A 88 -19.05 -8.46 -17.76
CA THR A 88 -19.43 -7.21 -18.41
C THR A 88 -18.50 -6.03 -18.08
N LEU A 89 -17.79 -6.08 -16.95
CA LEU A 89 -16.77 -5.07 -16.61
C LEU A 89 -15.40 -5.36 -17.23
N ASN A 90 -15.22 -6.51 -17.87
CA ASN A 90 -13.98 -6.87 -18.56
C ASN A 90 -13.98 -6.48 -20.05
N GLU A 91 -15.11 -6.00 -20.59
CA GLU A 91 -15.21 -5.53 -21.96
C GLU A 91 -14.63 -4.12 -22.12
N ASN A 92 -13.32 -4.00 -21.95
CA ASN A 92 -12.59 -2.94 -22.62
C ASN A 92 -12.49 -3.29 -24.10
N ASP A 93 -13.38 -2.70 -24.89
CA ASP A 93 -13.26 -2.63 -26.34
C ASP A 93 -11.88 -2.00 -26.69
N PRO A 94 -10.96 -2.75 -27.34
CA PRO A 94 -9.61 -2.29 -27.63
C PRO A 94 -9.57 -1.08 -28.59
N THR A 95 -10.72 -0.64 -29.12
CA THR A 95 -10.81 0.51 -30.04
C THR A 95 -10.88 1.89 -29.37
N LYS A 96 -10.95 1.99 -28.02
CA LYS A 96 -11.13 3.27 -27.30
C LYS A 96 -9.96 3.73 -26.42
N ALA A 97 -8.73 3.28 -26.66
CA ALA A 97 -7.55 3.90 -26.05
C ALA A 97 -7.07 5.09 -26.90
N SER A 98 -7.67 6.28 -26.70
CA SER A 98 -7.27 7.51 -27.39
C SER A 98 -5.96 8.06 -26.81
N THR A 99 -4.87 7.79 -27.54
CA THR A 99 -3.91 8.76 -28.09
C THR A 99 -3.58 10.04 -27.30
N HIS A 100 -2.45 10.04 -26.59
CA HIS A 100 -1.50 11.17 -26.59
C HIS A 100 -0.08 10.65 -26.33
N PHE A 101 0.53 10.02 -27.34
CA PHE A 101 1.96 9.74 -27.36
C PHE A 101 2.51 10.28 -28.69
N THR A 102 3.33 11.32 -28.64
CA THR A 102 3.96 11.97 -29.81
C THR A 102 5.34 11.40 -30.14
N GLY A 103 5.63 10.18 -29.68
CA GLY A 103 6.84 9.45 -30.02
C GLY A 103 6.64 8.56 -31.25
N PRO A 104 7.74 8.12 -31.91
CA PRO A 104 7.67 7.10 -32.95
C PRO A 104 6.99 5.84 -32.39
N PRO A 105 6.17 5.16 -33.20
CA PRO A 105 5.39 4.02 -32.73
C PRO A 105 6.30 2.92 -32.19
N PRO A 106 6.01 2.35 -31.02
CA PRO A 106 6.74 1.18 -30.55
C PRO A 106 6.58 0.02 -31.56
N PRO A 107 7.58 -0.86 -31.68
CA PRO A 107 7.45 -2.05 -32.51
C PRO A 107 6.20 -2.84 -32.09
N PRO A 108 5.48 -3.45 -33.06
CA PRO A 108 4.23 -4.15 -32.77
C PRO A 108 4.51 -5.23 -31.72
N ALA A 109 3.83 -5.12 -30.57
CA ALA A 109 3.90 -6.13 -29.54
C ALA A 109 3.44 -7.48 -30.13
N PRO A 110 4.09 -8.61 -29.76
CA PRO A 110 3.60 -9.92 -30.17
C PRO A 110 2.14 -10.09 -29.73
N PRO A 111 1.30 -10.78 -30.52
CA PRO A 111 -0.12 -10.96 -30.21
C PRO A 111 -0.26 -11.75 -28.91
N THR A 112 -0.36 -11.06 -27.78
CA THR A 112 -0.79 -11.64 -26.52
C THR A 112 -2.30 -11.76 -26.59
N ASN A 113 -2.80 -12.92 -27.01
CA ASN A 113 -4.19 -13.36 -26.83
C ASN A 113 -4.55 -13.57 -25.35
N ARG A 114 -3.92 -12.83 -24.42
CA ARG A 114 -4.26 -12.87 -23.01
C ARG A 114 -5.26 -11.73 -22.81
N PRO A 115 -6.57 -12.02 -22.64
CA PRO A 115 -7.50 -10.98 -22.23
C PRO A 115 -6.93 -10.32 -20.98
N ALA A 116 -7.00 -8.98 -20.90
CA ALA A 116 -6.62 -8.24 -19.71
C ALA A 116 -7.31 -8.92 -18.52
N SER A 117 -6.53 -9.54 -17.62
CA SER A 117 -7.16 -10.29 -16.54
C SER A 117 -7.91 -9.29 -15.68
N ALA A 118 -9.20 -9.51 -15.56
CA ALA A 118 -10.09 -8.79 -14.67
C ALA A 118 -9.40 -8.41 -13.35
N THR A 119 -9.43 -7.13 -12.96
CA THR A 119 -8.88 -6.70 -11.66
C THR A 119 -9.67 -7.41 -10.57
N THR A 120 -9.02 -8.30 -9.83
CA THR A 120 -9.63 -8.95 -8.67
C THR A 120 -9.77 -7.94 -7.53
N THR A 121 -10.91 -7.96 -6.84
CA THR A 121 -11.12 -7.19 -5.60
C THR A 121 -10.82 -8.06 -4.39
N ILE A 122 -9.97 -7.56 -3.49
CA ILE A 122 -9.62 -8.19 -2.22
C ILE A 122 -10.16 -7.33 -1.09
N LEU A 123 -11.08 -7.87 -0.30
CA LEU A 123 -11.60 -7.23 0.90
C LEU A 123 -10.79 -7.69 2.11
N LEU A 124 -10.36 -6.73 2.90
CA LEU A 124 -9.57 -6.91 4.11
C LEU A 124 -10.28 -6.23 5.28
N PRO A 125 -10.28 -6.83 6.49
CA PRO A 125 -10.86 -6.20 7.68
C PRO A 125 -9.96 -5.06 8.16
N ALA A 126 -10.49 -3.82 8.23
CA ALA A 126 -9.71 -2.63 8.56
C ALA A 126 -8.99 -2.71 9.92
N GLU A 127 -9.64 -3.35 10.90
CA GLU A 127 -9.08 -3.57 12.24
C GLU A 127 -7.75 -4.36 12.19
N GLU A 128 -7.66 -5.38 11.34
CA GLU A 128 -6.43 -6.18 11.21
C GLU A 128 -5.25 -5.42 10.57
N TRP A 129 -5.53 -4.24 10.01
CA TRP A 129 -4.55 -3.34 9.38
C TRP A 129 -4.33 -2.07 10.21
N ASN A 130 -4.82 -2.02 11.45
CA ASN A 130 -4.68 -0.89 12.36
C ASN A 130 -5.20 0.44 11.77
N TYR A 131 -6.16 0.37 10.84
CA TYR A 131 -6.74 1.51 10.16
C TYR A 131 -8.17 1.74 10.65
N LYS A 132 -8.50 3.01 10.93
CA LYS A 132 -9.86 3.41 11.30
C LYS A 132 -10.57 3.97 10.09
N LEU A 133 -11.64 3.31 9.66
CA LEU A 133 -12.45 3.80 8.56
C LEU A 133 -13.20 5.08 8.97
N PRO A 134 -13.44 6.00 8.02
CA PRO A 134 -14.30 7.14 8.27
C PRO A 134 -15.73 6.67 8.60
N PRO A 135 -16.46 7.37 9.47
CA PRO A 135 -17.86 7.07 9.78
C PRO A 135 -18.72 7.01 8.51
N SER A 136 -19.70 6.09 8.46
CA SER A 136 -20.62 5.93 7.32
C SER A 136 -21.49 7.15 7.03
N THR A 137 -21.55 8.12 7.96
CA THR A 137 -22.32 9.36 7.83
C THR A 137 -21.58 10.46 7.09
N ASP A 138 -20.27 10.32 6.91
CA ASP A 138 -19.44 11.35 6.31
C ASP A 138 -19.52 11.32 4.79
N VAL A 139 -19.52 12.50 4.18
CA VAL A 139 -19.43 12.62 2.72
C VAL A 139 -18.05 12.11 2.31
N VAL A 140 -18.00 10.97 1.63
CA VAL A 140 -16.75 10.41 1.09
C VAL A 140 -16.17 11.39 0.07
N THR A 141 -15.10 12.08 0.46
CA THR A 141 -14.36 13.01 -0.40
C THR A 141 -13.24 12.31 -1.17
N SER A 142 -12.77 11.18 -0.66
CA SER A 142 -11.74 10.33 -1.25
C SER A 142 -11.91 8.89 -0.79
N TYR A 143 -11.64 7.92 -1.67
CA TYR A 143 -11.49 6.51 -1.27
C TYR A 143 -10.07 6.18 -0.84
N TYR A 144 -9.13 7.12 -0.94
CA TYR A 144 -7.74 6.91 -0.59
C TYR A 144 -7.46 7.43 0.82
N PRO A 145 -6.64 6.71 1.61
CA PRO A 145 -6.29 7.14 2.95
C PRO A 145 -5.40 8.39 2.88
N PRO A 146 -5.55 9.36 3.80
CA PRO A 146 -4.56 10.40 3.97
C PRO A 146 -3.16 9.82 4.17
N LEU A 147 -2.13 10.49 3.67
CA LEU A 147 -0.76 9.98 3.74
C LEU A 147 -0.27 9.65 5.16
N PRO A 148 -0.53 10.49 6.20
CA PRO A 148 -0.16 10.15 7.57
C PRO A 148 -0.85 8.87 8.07
N ASP A 149 -2.15 8.74 7.83
CA ASP A 149 -2.95 7.59 8.28
C ASP A 149 -2.51 6.29 7.59
N LEU A 150 -2.22 6.35 6.28
CA LEU A 150 -1.64 5.24 5.53
C LEU A 150 -0.29 4.81 6.12
N LEU A 151 0.60 5.77 6.36
CA LEU A 151 1.93 5.47 6.87
C LEU A 151 1.87 4.90 8.28
N ASP A 152 1.04 5.45 9.17
CA ASP A 152 0.87 4.95 10.54
C ASP A 152 0.38 3.51 10.55
N ALA A 153 -0.64 3.19 9.77
CA ALA A 153 -1.17 1.82 9.66
C ALA A 153 -0.15 0.83 9.06
N LEU A 154 0.62 1.25 8.05
CA LEU A 154 1.70 0.44 7.49
C LEU A 154 2.85 0.22 8.50
N ILE A 155 3.21 1.24 9.29
CA ILE A 155 4.22 1.10 10.36
C ILE A 155 3.73 0.12 11.42
N ASP A 156 2.51 0.26 11.92
CA ASP A 156 1.95 -0.68 12.90
C ASP A 156 1.96 -2.11 12.37
N SER A 157 1.45 -2.29 11.14
CA SER A 157 1.40 -3.61 10.49
C SER A 157 2.80 -4.19 10.29
N PHE A 158 3.77 -3.39 9.85
CA PHE A 158 5.16 -3.83 9.65
C PHE A 158 5.84 -4.21 10.96
N LEU A 159 5.66 -3.42 12.01
CA LEU A 159 6.27 -3.66 13.31
C LEU A 159 5.64 -4.83 14.06
N ASP A 160 4.38 -5.17 13.80
CA ASP A 160 3.70 -6.29 14.45
C ASP A 160 3.70 -7.58 13.60
N CYS A 161 4.15 -7.50 12.34
CA CYS A 161 4.28 -8.65 11.46
C CYS A 161 5.50 -9.52 11.81
N THR A 162 5.31 -10.84 11.72
CA THR A 162 6.41 -11.81 11.80
C THR A 162 7.20 -11.83 10.48
N PRO A 163 8.52 -12.09 10.51
CA PRO A 163 9.31 -12.17 9.28
C PRO A 163 8.75 -13.21 8.29
N GLY A 164 8.58 -12.80 7.03
CA GLY A 164 7.96 -13.61 5.98
C GLY A 164 7.64 -12.78 4.74
N MET A 165 6.80 -13.32 3.86
CA MET A 165 6.43 -12.63 2.61
C MET A 165 5.65 -11.33 2.89
N LEU A 166 4.70 -11.36 3.82
CA LEU A 166 3.94 -10.16 4.19
C LEU A 166 4.85 -9.08 4.79
N PHE A 167 5.79 -9.46 5.67
CA PHE A 167 6.79 -8.54 6.21
C PHE A 167 7.61 -7.87 5.11
N ALA A 168 8.11 -8.66 4.14
CA ALA A 168 8.87 -8.13 3.01
C ALA A 168 8.03 -7.19 2.13
N HIS A 169 6.74 -7.50 1.96
CA HIS A 169 5.82 -6.67 1.20
C HIS A 169 5.55 -5.33 1.91
N LEU A 170 5.24 -5.36 3.21
CA LEU A 170 5.06 -4.15 4.03
C LEU A 170 6.32 -3.29 4.07
N ALA A 171 7.49 -3.91 4.25
CA ALA A 171 8.79 -3.26 4.18
C ALA A 171 9.00 -2.53 2.84
N CYS A 172 8.66 -3.21 1.74
CA CYS A 172 8.77 -2.65 0.39
C CYS A 172 7.85 -1.43 0.22
N GLN A 173 6.59 -1.52 0.66
CA GLN A 173 5.65 -0.41 0.57
C GLN A 173 6.10 0.82 1.38
N VAL A 174 6.52 0.62 2.62
CA VAL A 174 7.07 1.69 3.45
C VAL A 174 8.32 2.28 2.80
N GLY A 175 9.23 1.44 2.30
CA GLY A 175 10.42 1.88 1.58
C GLY A 175 10.11 2.73 0.36
N TYR A 176 9.11 2.34 -0.44
CA TYR A 176 8.67 3.12 -1.60
C TYR A 176 8.08 4.47 -1.22
N LEU A 177 7.25 4.54 -0.17
CA LEU A 177 6.75 5.81 0.33
C LEU A 177 7.92 6.74 0.70
N TYR A 178 8.85 6.27 1.52
CA TYR A 178 10.03 7.06 1.90
C TYR A 178 10.93 7.40 0.72
N GLN A 179 10.97 6.58 -0.35
CA GLN A 179 11.80 6.83 -1.51
C GLN A 179 11.22 7.92 -2.42
N TYR A 180 9.92 7.85 -2.72
CA TYR A 180 9.29 8.61 -3.80
C TYR A 180 8.40 9.76 -3.33
N VAL A 181 7.86 9.72 -2.11
CA VAL A 181 6.93 10.75 -1.63
C VAL A 181 7.70 11.89 -0.98
N SER A 182 7.62 13.09 -1.58
CA SER A 182 8.41 14.26 -1.17
C SER A 182 8.08 14.74 0.25
N ALA A 183 6.82 14.67 0.66
CA ALA A 183 6.37 15.03 2.00
C ALA A 183 7.12 14.25 3.09
N LEU A 184 7.43 12.97 2.83
CA LEU A 184 8.13 12.09 3.78
C LEU A 184 9.63 12.35 3.87
N LYS A 185 10.18 13.29 3.09
CA LYS A 185 11.58 13.70 3.19
C LYS A 185 11.82 14.75 4.28
N SER A 186 10.75 15.36 4.79
CA SER A 186 10.83 16.39 5.81
C SER A 186 10.70 15.80 7.21
N PRO A 187 11.62 16.09 8.15
CA PRO A 187 11.48 15.69 9.55
C PRO A 187 10.17 16.17 10.21
N SER A 188 9.67 17.34 9.78
CA SER A 188 8.41 17.91 10.30
C SER A 188 7.17 17.09 9.94
N PHE A 189 7.28 16.16 9.00
CA PHE A 189 6.17 15.25 8.69
C PHE A 189 5.82 14.36 9.90
N SER A 190 6.79 14.08 10.77
CA SER A 190 6.55 13.33 12.01
C SER A 190 5.48 13.95 12.91
N ASP A 191 5.24 15.26 12.85
CA ASP A 191 4.20 15.90 13.67
C ASP A 191 2.78 15.48 13.29
N GLN A 192 2.60 14.93 12.08
CA GLN A 192 1.32 14.41 11.59
C GLN A 192 1.10 12.93 11.94
N LEU A 193 2.12 12.24 12.45
CA LEU A 193 2.05 10.83 12.80
C LEU A 193 1.69 10.63 14.27
N LYS A 194 1.18 9.43 14.59
CA LYS A 194 1.08 8.93 15.97
C LYS A 194 2.41 9.14 16.69
N TYR A 195 2.34 9.58 17.96
CA TYR A 195 3.52 9.97 18.73
C TYR A 195 4.60 8.86 18.79
N ASP A 196 4.17 7.62 18.96
CA ASP A 196 5.01 6.42 19.04
C ASP A 196 5.58 5.95 17.69
N HIS A 197 5.14 6.53 16.57
CA HIS A 197 5.69 6.31 15.23
C HIS A 197 6.67 7.39 14.77
N ARG A 198 6.75 8.51 15.48
CA ARG A 198 7.62 9.63 15.10
C ARG A 198 9.08 9.24 15.04
N GLN A 199 9.54 8.41 15.97
CA GLN A 199 10.93 7.94 15.97
C GLN A 199 11.24 7.05 14.75
N PHE A 200 10.29 6.21 14.31
CA PHE A 200 10.43 5.42 13.08
C PHE A 200 10.72 6.32 11.88
N HIS A 201 10.00 7.43 11.78
CA HIS A 201 10.18 8.41 10.71
C HIS A 201 11.55 9.08 10.77
N LEU A 202 11.93 9.59 11.94
CA LEU A 202 13.24 10.24 12.15
C LEU A 202 14.40 9.27 11.84
N ASP A 203 14.28 8.02 12.25
CA ASP A 203 15.30 7.00 11.99
C ASP A 203 15.39 6.58 10.53
N SER A 204 14.25 6.50 9.85
CA SER A 204 14.22 6.27 8.39
C SER A 204 14.93 7.42 7.65
N LEU A 205 14.69 8.67 8.05
CA LEU A 205 15.37 9.84 7.50
C LEU A 205 16.85 9.92 7.88
N SER A 206 17.21 9.38 9.04
CA SER A 206 18.62 9.28 9.41
C SER A 206 19.38 8.37 8.43
N GLY A 207 18.70 7.51 7.69
CA GLY A 207 19.32 6.52 6.81
C GLY A 207 19.61 5.21 7.55
N MET A 208 18.79 4.82 8.51
CA MET A 208 18.77 3.41 8.91
C MET A 208 18.27 2.54 7.75
N SER A 209 18.68 1.27 7.73
CA SER A 209 18.23 0.26 6.78
C SER A 209 16.76 -0.14 7.05
N THR A 210 15.84 0.77 6.73
CA THR A 210 14.39 0.57 6.86
C THR A 210 13.94 -0.67 6.07
N GLY A 211 13.00 -1.43 6.65
CA GLY A 211 12.48 -2.67 6.04
C GLY A 211 13.25 -3.95 6.38
N THR A 212 14.31 -3.86 7.20
CA THR A 212 15.06 -5.04 7.66
C THR A 212 14.55 -5.56 9.01
N VAL A 213 14.81 -6.84 9.32
CA VAL A 213 14.45 -7.45 10.62
C VAL A 213 15.13 -6.75 11.81
N PRO A 214 16.44 -6.43 11.76
CA PRO A 214 17.08 -5.66 12.84
C PRO A 214 16.43 -4.30 13.07
N PHE A 215 16.10 -3.59 11.99
CA PHE A 215 15.41 -2.30 12.08
C PHE A 215 14.01 -2.46 12.70
N ALA A 216 13.20 -3.42 12.26
CA ALA A 216 11.88 -3.66 12.84
C ALA A 216 11.94 -3.98 14.35
N LYS A 217 12.89 -4.84 14.76
CA LYS A 217 13.10 -5.17 16.18
C LYS A 217 13.48 -3.94 17.00
N HIS A 218 14.38 -3.11 16.47
CA HIS A 218 14.82 -1.87 17.10
C HIS A 218 13.68 -0.87 17.25
N GLN A 219 12.92 -0.63 16.17
CA GLN A 219 11.79 0.29 16.19
C GLN A 219 10.65 -0.19 17.11
N ARG A 220 10.40 -1.49 17.20
CA ARG A 220 9.44 -2.04 18.16
C ARG A 220 9.83 -1.71 19.59
N ALA A 221 11.10 -1.90 19.95
CA ALA A 221 11.59 -1.58 21.30
C ALA A 221 11.43 -0.09 21.63
N ILE A 222 11.69 0.80 20.66
CA ILE A 222 11.50 2.25 20.86
C ILE A 222 10.02 2.62 20.96
N ARG A 223 9.16 2.05 20.11
CA ARG A 223 7.71 2.28 20.15
C ARG A 223 7.15 1.96 21.54
N GLU A 224 7.53 0.81 22.11
CA GLU A 224 7.11 0.45 23.47
C GLU A 224 7.69 1.40 24.53
N ALA A 225 8.98 1.76 24.43
CA ALA A 225 9.59 2.70 25.36
C ALA A 225 8.96 4.12 25.30
N LEU A 226 8.53 4.57 24.12
CA LEU A 226 7.77 5.82 23.94
C LEU A 226 6.39 5.73 24.60
N ARG A 227 5.68 4.62 24.44
CA ARG A 227 4.37 4.37 25.07
C ARG A 227 4.45 4.35 26.60
N GLU A 228 5.54 3.82 27.14
CA GLU A 228 5.82 3.81 28.58
C GLU A 228 6.33 5.15 29.13
N GLY A 229 6.67 6.12 28.27
CA GLY A 229 7.29 7.38 28.67
C GLY A 229 8.77 7.28 29.06
N ASN A 230 9.41 6.14 28.74
CA ASN A 230 10.81 5.84 29.03
C ASN A 230 11.78 6.29 27.92
N TYR A 231 11.27 7.03 26.93
CA TYR A 231 12.04 7.44 25.76
C TYR A 231 11.64 8.84 25.30
N THR A 232 12.60 9.62 24.84
CA THR A 232 12.38 10.94 24.23
C THR A 232 12.79 10.90 22.77
N LEU A 233 11.96 11.49 21.91
CA LEU A 233 12.23 11.59 20.48
C LEU A 233 13.60 12.24 20.22
N GLN A 234 14.33 11.68 19.27
CA GLN A 234 15.65 12.14 18.88
C GLN A 234 15.84 12.03 17.37
N THR A 235 16.78 12.80 16.81
CA THR A 235 17.03 12.83 15.37
C THR A 235 17.53 11.50 14.81
N CYS A 236 18.13 10.64 15.65
CA CYS A 236 18.61 9.31 15.30
C CYS A 236 18.73 8.49 16.58
N SER A 237 18.05 7.35 16.66
CA SER A 237 17.92 6.57 17.90
C SER A 237 19.06 5.58 18.18
N ALA A 238 20.00 5.42 17.26
CA ALA A 238 21.13 4.52 17.41
C ALA A 238 22.43 5.14 16.90
N SER A 239 23.57 4.65 17.41
CA SER A 239 24.88 5.04 16.90
C SER A 239 25.04 4.67 15.43
N ARG A 240 25.68 5.57 14.65
CA ARG A 240 26.01 5.37 13.24
C ARG A 240 26.96 4.21 12.98
N ASP A 241 27.69 3.79 14.01
CA ASP A 241 28.59 2.64 13.97
C ASP A 241 27.84 1.31 14.13
N ASN A 242 26.53 1.32 14.39
CA ASN A 242 25.73 0.11 14.45
C ASN A 242 25.51 -0.46 13.03
N THR A 243 26.39 -1.38 12.63
CA THR A 243 26.37 -2.00 11.30
C THR A 243 25.11 -2.82 11.02
N TYR A 244 24.34 -3.22 12.03
CA TYR A 244 23.07 -3.93 11.84
C TYR A 244 21.93 -2.98 11.44
N LEU A 245 21.99 -1.72 11.85
CA LEU A 245 20.99 -0.69 11.54
C LEU A 245 21.43 0.22 10.39
N PHE A 246 22.73 0.33 10.14
CA PHE A 246 23.32 1.15 9.09
C PHE A 246 24.16 0.28 8.15
N ASN A 247 23.50 -0.41 7.22
CA ASN A 247 24.21 -1.21 6.23
C ASN A 247 24.73 -0.31 5.09
N GLN A 248 25.94 0.23 5.26
CA GLN A 248 26.59 1.12 4.30
C GLN A 248 26.73 0.51 2.89
N ALA A 249 26.75 -0.81 2.75
CA ALA A 249 26.87 -1.49 1.47
C ALA A 249 25.58 -1.43 0.64
N GLU A 250 24.41 -1.57 1.27
CA GLU A 250 23.11 -1.42 0.60
C GLU A 250 22.83 0.04 0.24
N GLN A 251 23.20 0.99 1.10
CA GLN A 251 23.09 2.42 0.79
C GLN A 251 23.93 2.83 -0.41
N LYS A 252 25.19 2.36 -0.49
CA LYS A 252 26.05 2.57 -1.68
C LYS A 252 25.46 1.92 -2.93
N ARG A 253 24.89 0.72 -2.81
CA ARG A 253 24.30 -0.01 -3.95
C ARG A 253 23.02 0.67 -4.46
N LEU A 254 22.15 1.13 -3.56
CA LEU A 254 20.95 1.89 -3.88
C LEU A 254 21.29 3.25 -4.51
N HIS A 255 22.21 4.02 -3.91
CA HIS A 255 22.68 5.29 -4.50
C HIS A 255 23.32 5.11 -5.89
N THR A 256 24.10 4.05 -6.09
CA THR A 256 24.75 3.77 -7.38
C THR A 256 23.73 3.32 -8.43
N ALA A 257 22.78 2.46 -8.07
CA ALA A 257 21.71 2.02 -8.96
C ALA A 257 20.72 3.15 -9.32
N MET A 258 20.57 4.17 -8.47
CA MET A 258 19.75 5.34 -8.73
C MET A 258 20.47 6.34 -9.66
N ARG A 259 21.77 6.61 -9.46
CA ARG A 259 22.55 7.47 -10.37
C ARG A 259 22.61 6.95 -11.79
N GLN A 260 22.61 5.64 -12.01
CA GLN A 260 22.67 5.08 -13.37
C GLN A 260 21.36 5.26 -14.18
N ARG A 261 20.22 5.55 -13.52
CA ARG A 261 18.95 5.82 -14.21
C ARG A 261 18.81 7.27 -14.66
N ASP A 262 19.43 8.23 -13.96
CA ASP A 262 19.37 9.66 -14.31
C ASP A 262 20.29 10.05 -15.48
N PHE A 263 21.22 9.17 -15.89
CA PHE A 263 22.13 9.40 -17.03
C PHE A 263 21.76 8.60 -18.30
N SER A 264 20.63 7.90 -18.27
CA SER A 264 20.16 7.08 -19.41
C SER A 264 18.83 7.59 -20.01
N SER A 265 18.45 8.84 -19.73
CA SER A 265 17.30 9.53 -20.36
C SER A 265 17.79 10.61 -21.31
#